data_AF-A0A3M1G1G5-F1
#
_entry.id   AF-A0A3M1G1G5-F1
#
_cell.length_a   1.000
_cell.length_b   1.000
_cell.length_c   1.000
_cell.angle_alpha   90.00
_cell.angle_beta   90.00
_cell.angle_gamma   90.00
#
_symmetry.space_group_name_H-M   'P 1'
#
loop_
_entity.id
_entity.type
_entity.pdbx_description
1 polymer ?
#
loop_
_entity_poly.entity_id
_entity_poly.type
_entity_poly.pdbx_seq_one_letter_code
_entity_poly.pdbx_strand_id
1 'polypeptide(L)'
;MAYFVVHEHHARRLHWDFRLEIDGVLKSWAVPKGPSMNQKDKRLAIMVEDHPLEYGTFEGIIPEGHYGAGPVVIWDSGKFELLGGSIDEGKLDFELKGKLLKGKFTLFRLKGKKDEWLLVKKKDQYADETFKLQVALTEEKLKTLKETVPPCEIKD
;
A
#
# COMPACT_ATOMS: atom_id res chain seq x y z
N MET A 1 4.97 16.94 5.15
CA MET A 1 4.46 15.94 4.17
C MET A 1 4.48 14.61 4.88
N ALA A 2 3.33 13.95 4.94
CA ALA A 2 3.14 12.69 5.65
C ALA A 2 3.79 11.51 4.88
N TYR A 3 3.98 10.38 5.56
CA TYR A 3 4.62 9.20 5.01
C TYR A 3 3.65 8.27 4.27
N PHE A 4 4.11 7.64 3.20
CA PHE A 4 3.41 6.50 2.60
C PHE A 4 4.35 5.32 2.40
N VAL A 5 3.76 4.13 2.40
CA VAL A 5 4.47 2.89 2.11
C VAL A 5 3.56 1.94 1.35
N VAL A 6 4.18 1.17 0.46
CA VAL A 6 3.57 0.03 -0.20
C VAL A 6 4.38 -1.19 0.16
N HIS A 7 3.76 -2.14 0.86
CA HIS A 7 4.38 -3.43 1.11
C HIS A 7 3.97 -4.41 0.03
N GLU A 8 4.92 -5.17 -0.49
CA GLU A 8 4.63 -6.39 -1.24
C GLU A 8 4.51 -7.55 -0.26
N HIS A 9 3.37 -8.22 -0.29
CA HIS A 9 2.99 -9.17 0.73
C HIS A 9 2.66 -10.53 0.09
N HIS A 10 3.54 -11.49 0.33
CA HIS A 10 3.44 -12.87 -0.13
C HIS A 10 2.70 -13.74 0.88
N ALA A 11 1.46 -13.35 1.21
CA ALA A 11 0.56 -14.15 2.03
C ALA A 11 0.00 -15.36 1.25
N ARG A 12 -1.19 -15.86 1.65
CA ARG A 12 -1.95 -16.87 0.87
C ARG A 12 -2.10 -16.50 -0.61
N ARG A 13 -2.18 -15.19 -0.90
CA ARG A 13 -2.15 -14.64 -2.25
C ARG A 13 -1.22 -13.42 -2.24
N LEU A 14 -0.41 -13.30 -3.29
CA LEU A 14 0.37 -12.09 -3.52
C LEU A 14 -0.57 -10.88 -3.66
N HIS A 15 -0.28 -9.84 -2.90
CA HIS A 15 -0.94 -8.54 -2.97
C HIS A 15 0.01 -7.44 -2.50
N TRP A 16 -0.43 -6.19 -2.62
CA TRP A 16 0.32 -5.04 -2.13
C TRP A 16 -0.51 -4.28 -1.11
N ASP A 17 0.02 -4.07 0.09
CA ASP A 17 -0.61 -3.24 1.10
C ASP A 17 -0.19 -1.79 0.90
N PHE A 18 -1.11 -0.98 0.40
CA PHE A 18 -0.94 0.46 0.21
C PHE A 18 -1.36 1.21 1.47
N ARG A 19 -0.47 2.05 2.00
CA ARG A 19 -0.68 2.69 3.30
C ARG A 19 -0.34 4.18 3.26
N LEU A 20 -1.20 4.99 3.87
CA LEU A 20 -1.02 6.44 4.02
C LEU A 20 -1.05 6.79 5.51
N GLU A 21 -0.06 7.55 5.97
CA GLU A 21 -0.09 8.18 7.30
C GLU A 21 -1.14 9.28 7.35
N ILE A 22 -2.26 9.02 8.02
CA ILE A 22 -3.37 9.98 8.21
C ILE A 22 -3.81 9.87 9.67
N ASP A 23 -3.92 11.02 10.34
CA ASP A 23 -4.37 11.13 11.73
C ASP A 23 -3.61 10.21 12.72
N GLY A 24 -2.28 10.11 12.54
CA GLY A 24 -1.39 9.38 13.44
C GLY A 24 -1.36 7.86 13.26
N VAL A 25 -2.02 7.33 12.23
CA VAL A 25 -2.02 5.90 11.89
C VAL A 25 -1.77 5.67 10.41
N LEU A 26 -1.41 4.44 10.04
CA LEU A 26 -1.35 4.00 8.65
C LEU A 26 -2.72 3.50 8.19
N LYS A 27 -3.50 4.39 7.55
CA LYS A 27 -4.72 3.99 6.82
C LYS A 27 -4.31 3.07 5.68
N SER A 28 -4.91 1.88 5.62
CA SER A 28 -4.36 0.76 4.87
C SER A 28 -5.38 0.14 3.91
N TRP A 29 -4.89 -0.25 2.72
CA TRP A 29 -5.66 -0.97 1.73
C TRP A 29 -4.85 -2.11 1.11
N ALA A 30 -5.43 -3.31 1.06
CA ALA A 30 -4.90 -4.41 0.27
C ALA A 30 -5.26 -4.20 -1.21
N VAL A 31 -4.25 -4.17 -2.09
CA VAL A 31 -4.37 -3.97 -3.54
C VAL A 31 -3.93 -5.26 -4.25
N PRO A 32 -4.85 -6.18 -4.60
CA PRO A 32 -4.47 -7.52 -5.07
C PRO A 32 -3.63 -7.55 -6.34
N LYS A 33 -3.80 -6.57 -7.22
CA LYS A 33 -3.01 -6.43 -8.46
C LYS A 33 -1.93 -5.35 -8.36
N GLY A 34 -1.71 -4.79 -7.17
CA GLY A 34 -0.80 -3.69 -6.91
C GLY A 34 -1.18 -2.35 -7.56
N PRO A 35 -0.49 -1.27 -7.17
CA PRO A 35 -0.68 0.06 -7.75
C PRO A 35 -0.19 0.12 -9.21
N SER A 36 -0.57 1.17 -9.95
CA SER A 36 -0.15 1.35 -11.34
C SER A 36 0.11 2.82 -11.66
N MET A 37 1.12 3.08 -12.48
CA MET A 37 1.36 4.41 -13.07
C MET A 37 0.56 4.62 -14.37
N ASN A 38 -0.16 3.60 -14.85
CA ASN A 38 -1.04 3.72 -16.01
C ASN A 38 -2.41 4.27 -15.61
N GLN A 39 -2.81 5.40 -16.20
CA GLN A 39 -4.09 6.07 -15.92
C GLN A 39 -5.32 5.26 -16.36
N LYS A 40 -5.15 4.30 -17.26
CA LYS A 40 -6.23 3.42 -17.74
C LYS A 40 -6.53 2.30 -16.74
N ASP A 41 -5.61 2.04 -15.81
CA ASP A 41 -5.79 1.02 -14.79
C ASP A 41 -6.63 1.55 -13.62
N LYS A 42 -7.68 0.80 -13.27
CA LYS A 42 -8.44 0.99 -12.03
C LYS A 42 -8.13 -0.19 -11.12
N ARG A 43 -7.37 0.05 -10.05
CA ARG A 43 -6.93 -1.00 -9.14
C ARG A 43 -7.89 -1.10 -7.95
N LEU A 44 -8.50 -2.27 -7.76
CA LEU A 44 -9.26 -2.55 -6.54
C LEU A 44 -8.33 -2.42 -5.33
N ALA A 45 -8.76 -1.65 -4.34
CA ALA A 45 -8.08 -1.42 -3.09
C ALA A 45 -9.09 -1.68 -1.96
N ILE A 46 -8.88 -2.76 -1.20
CA ILE A 46 -9.77 -3.19 -0.14
C ILE A 46 -9.25 -2.60 1.16
N MET A 47 -10.02 -1.72 1.81
CA MET A 47 -9.65 -1.12 3.08
C MET A 47 -9.54 -2.20 4.16
N VAL A 48 -8.44 -2.18 4.91
CA VAL A 48 -8.15 -3.10 6.03
C VAL A 48 -7.91 -2.30 7.30
N GLU A 49 -7.66 -2.99 8.41
CA GLU A 49 -7.39 -2.37 9.70
C GLU A 49 -6.25 -1.36 9.63
N ASP A 50 -6.36 -0.32 10.46
CA ASP A 50 -5.29 0.66 10.64
C ASP A 50 -4.04 -0.03 11.21
N HIS A 51 -2.86 0.44 10.79
CA HIS A 51 -1.59 -0.07 11.30
C HIS A 51 -0.85 1.02 12.08
N PRO A 52 -0.05 0.65 13.10
CA PRO A 52 0.80 1.61 13.80
C PRO A 52 1.87 2.15 12.85
N LEU A 53 2.33 3.38 13.08
CA LEU A 53 3.33 4.04 12.22
C LEU A 53 4.64 3.25 12.13
N GLU A 54 5.03 2.58 13.21
CA GLU A 54 6.21 1.70 13.29
C GLU A 54 6.15 0.54 12.29
N TYR A 55 4.94 0.11 11.91
CA TYR A 55 4.76 -0.90 10.88
C TYR A 55 5.23 -0.41 9.50
N GLY A 56 5.31 0.90 9.29
CA GLY A 56 5.69 1.50 8.02
C GLY A 56 7.08 1.12 7.54
N THR A 57 7.96 0.70 8.43
CA THR A 57 9.34 0.27 8.12
C THR A 57 9.54 -1.24 8.22
N PHE A 58 8.46 -2.02 8.34
CA PHE A 58 8.55 -3.47 8.54
C PHE A 58 8.97 -4.20 7.25
N GLU A 59 9.99 -5.05 7.37
CA GLU A 59 10.34 -6.07 6.39
C GLU A 59 10.68 -7.36 7.14
N GLY A 60 10.16 -8.50 6.70
CA GLY A 60 10.37 -9.76 7.40
C GLY A 60 9.51 -10.90 6.84
N ILE A 61 9.54 -12.03 7.52
CA ILE A 61 8.64 -13.16 7.26
C ILE A 61 7.68 -13.25 8.43
N ILE A 62 6.39 -13.04 8.19
CA ILE A 62 5.37 -13.23 9.22
C ILE A 62 5.22 -14.76 9.41
N PRO A 63 5.39 -15.30 10.63
CA PRO A 63 5.39 -16.74 10.87
C PRO A 63 4.03 -17.38 10.53
N GLU A 64 4.04 -18.68 10.22
CA GLU A 64 2.81 -19.43 10.03
C GLU A 64 1.93 -19.41 11.29
N GLY A 65 0.61 -19.38 11.10
CA GLY A 65 -0.37 -19.28 12.19
C GLY A 65 -0.72 -17.85 12.60
N HIS A 66 0.07 -16.85 12.19
CA HIS A 66 -0.24 -15.44 12.36
C HIS A 66 -1.09 -14.89 11.20
N TYR A 67 -1.80 -13.79 11.44
CA TYR A 67 -2.57 -13.15 10.38
C TYR A 67 -1.61 -12.50 9.38
N GLY A 68 -1.80 -12.79 8.08
CA GLY A 68 -0.85 -12.36 7.05
C GLY A 68 0.46 -13.15 7.02
N ALA A 69 0.49 -14.41 7.47
CA ALA A 69 1.68 -15.25 7.35
C ALA A 69 2.29 -15.23 5.94
N GLY A 70 3.60 -15.00 5.86
CA GLY A 70 4.36 -14.92 4.61
C GLY A 70 5.39 -13.78 4.58
N PRO A 71 6.25 -13.75 3.54
CA PRO A 71 7.21 -12.67 3.34
C PRO A 71 6.54 -11.31 3.08
N VAL A 72 7.08 -10.27 3.71
CA VAL A 72 6.69 -8.87 3.54
C VAL A 72 7.94 -8.04 3.27
N VAL A 73 7.93 -7.26 2.19
CA VAL A 73 9.01 -6.33 1.85
C VAL A 73 8.44 -4.97 1.45
N ILE A 74 9.23 -3.92 1.62
CA ILE A 74 8.86 -2.58 1.15
C ILE A 74 9.06 -2.53 -0.36
N TRP A 75 7.96 -2.40 -1.11
CA TRP A 75 7.95 -2.28 -2.55
C TRP A 75 8.24 -0.84 -3.01
N ASP A 76 7.59 0.13 -2.36
CA ASP A 76 7.89 1.55 -2.52
C ASP A 76 7.58 2.30 -1.23
N SER A 77 8.23 3.43 -1.02
CA SER A 77 7.93 4.33 0.09
C SER A 77 8.39 5.74 -0.23
N GLY A 78 7.83 6.70 0.51
CA GLY A 78 8.22 8.09 0.37
C GLY A 78 7.30 9.02 1.12
N LYS A 79 7.24 10.25 0.64
CA LYS A 79 6.33 11.27 1.18
C LYS A 79 5.09 11.38 0.33
N PHE A 80 3.98 11.75 0.93
CA PHE A 80 2.77 12.15 0.21
C PHE A 80 2.20 13.46 0.72
N GLU A 81 1.33 14.04 -0.10
CA GLU A 81 0.55 15.23 0.20
C GLU A 81 -0.91 14.95 -0.10
N LEU A 82 -1.79 15.18 0.88
CA LEU A 82 -3.22 15.15 0.65
C LEU A 82 -3.62 16.44 -0.07
N LEU A 83 -4.27 16.30 -1.22
CA LEU A 83 -4.74 17.40 -2.05
C LEU A 83 -6.23 17.71 -1.80
N GLY A 84 -6.97 16.74 -1.25
CA GLY A 84 -8.35 16.93 -0.83
C GLY A 84 -9.09 15.63 -0.56
N GLY A 85 -10.31 15.77 -0.05
CA GLY A 85 -11.18 14.66 0.32
C GLY A 85 -10.85 14.06 1.69
N SER A 86 -11.67 13.11 2.11
CA SER A 86 -11.50 12.36 3.36
C SER A 86 -11.94 10.89 3.23
N ILE A 87 -11.55 10.08 4.21
CA ILE A 87 -11.99 8.68 4.33
C ILE A 87 -13.53 8.61 4.45
N ASP A 88 -14.11 9.51 5.23
CA ASP A 88 -15.56 9.54 5.49
C ASP A 88 -16.35 9.91 4.23
N GLU A 89 -15.87 10.90 3.48
CA GLU A 89 -16.42 11.27 2.16
C GLU A 89 -16.30 10.14 1.12
N GLY A 90 -15.44 9.15 1.37
CA GLY A 90 -15.20 8.06 0.44
C GLY A 90 -14.32 8.47 -0.74
N LYS A 91 -13.51 9.52 -0.60
CA LYS A 91 -12.61 9.99 -1.66
C LYS A 91 -11.37 10.65 -1.07
N LEU A 92 -10.19 10.27 -1.56
CA LEU A 92 -8.93 10.95 -1.27
C LEU A 92 -8.25 11.29 -2.59
N ASP A 93 -7.89 12.54 -2.79
CA ASP A 93 -6.98 12.99 -3.85
C ASP A 93 -5.63 13.32 -3.20
N PHE A 94 -4.54 12.75 -3.71
CA PHE A 94 -3.22 12.90 -3.10
C PHE A 94 -2.10 12.84 -4.14
N GLU A 95 -0.93 13.36 -3.78
CA GLU A 95 0.30 13.28 -4.58
C GLU A 95 1.37 12.47 -3.86
N LEU A 96 1.92 11.47 -4.55
CA LEU A 96 2.99 10.60 -4.06
C LEU A 96 4.35 11.09 -4.55
N LYS A 97 5.35 11.02 -3.68
CA LYS A 97 6.76 11.31 -3.97
C LYS A 97 7.62 10.13 -3.53
N GLY A 98 7.38 8.97 -4.17
CA GLY A 98 8.15 7.74 -4.00
C GLY A 98 9.24 7.54 -5.04
N LYS A 99 9.87 6.36 -5.02
CA LYS A 99 10.83 5.96 -6.06
C LYS A 99 10.09 5.45 -7.29
N LEU A 100 9.06 4.63 -7.09
CA LEU A 100 8.25 4.02 -8.15
C LEU A 100 6.96 4.81 -8.41
N LEU A 101 6.21 5.13 -7.34
CA LEU A 101 4.96 5.87 -7.41
C LEU A 101 5.21 7.37 -7.28
N LYS A 102 4.82 8.11 -8.31
CA LYS A 102 5.01 9.57 -8.38
C LYS A 102 3.78 10.28 -8.91
N GLY A 103 3.57 11.51 -8.47
CA GLY A 103 2.49 12.35 -8.95
C GLY A 103 1.14 12.01 -8.32
N LYS A 104 0.07 12.43 -8.98
CA LYS A 104 -1.29 12.49 -8.46
C LYS A 104 -2.02 11.17 -8.62
N PHE A 105 -2.76 10.79 -7.58
CA PHE A 105 -3.62 9.63 -7.49
C PHE A 105 -4.95 10.01 -6.84
N THR A 106 -5.96 9.17 -7.07
CA THR A 106 -7.23 9.22 -6.35
C THR A 106 -7.53 7.83 -5.79
N LEU A 107 -7.95 7.78 -4.52
CA LEU A 107 -8.72 6.67 -3.95
C LEU A 107 -10.18 7.08 -3.90
N PHE A 108 -11.10 6.25 -4.36
CA PHE A 108 -12.54 6.48 -4.16
C PHE A 108 -13.29 5.20 -3.86
N ARG A 109 -14.19 5.26 -2.88
CA ARG A 109 -15.01 4.14 -2.41
C ARG A 109 -16.11 3.82 -3.43
N LEU A 110 -16.31 2.54 -3.70
CA LEU A 110 -17.39 2.08 -4.57
C LEU A 110 -18.75 2.29 -3.89
N LYS A 111 -19.73 2.76 -4.65
CA LYS A 111 -21.09 3.01 -4.13
C LYS A 111 -21.71 1.71 -3.61
N GLY A 112 -22.25 1.75 -2.39
CA GLY A 112 -22.88 0.58 -1.77
C GLY A 112 -21.91 -0.45 -1.20
N LYS A 113 -20.60 -0.16 -1.20
CA LYS A 113 -19.55 -0.97 -0.58
C LYS A 113 -18.91 -0.19 0.56
N LYS A 114 -18.61 -0.85 1.68
CA LYS A 114 -18.04 -0.21 2.86
C LYS A 114 -16.51 -0.07 2.76
N ASP A 115 -15.88 -1.10 2.21
CA ASP A 115 -14.46 -1.39 2.24
C ASP A 115 -13.82 -1.48 0.85
N GLU A 116 -14.60 -1.55 -0.23
CA GLU A 116 -14.06 -1.61 -1.59
C GLU A 116 -13.82 -0.19 -2.16
N TRP A 117 -12.56 0.11 -2.49
CA TRP A 117 -12.12 1.35 -3.12
C TRP A 117 -11.45 1.07 -4.46
N LEU A 118 -11.30 2.11 -5.27
CA LEU A 118 -10.47 2.11 -6.47
C LEU A 118 -9.32 3.11 -6.32
N LEU A 119 -8.10 2.60 -6.46
CA LEU A 119 -6.88 3.38 -6.62
C LEU A 119 -6.64 3.65 -8.10
N VAL A 120 -6.53 4.93 -8.48
CA VAL A 120 -6.40 5.36 -9.86
C VAL A 120 -5.32 6.43 -10.00
N LYS A 121 -4.39 6.23 -10.94
CA LYS A 121 -3.41 7.24 -11.34
C LYS A 121 -4.11 8.36 -12.11
N LYS A 122 -3.83 9.61 -11.74
CA LYS A 122 -4.33 10.80 -12.46
C LYS A 122 -3.39 11.19 -13.59
N LYS A 123 -3.92 11.93 -14.57
CA LYS A 123 -3.13 12.53 -15.64
C LYS A 123 -2.20 13.61 -15.08
N ASP A 124 -0.91 13.38 -15.23
CA ASP A 124 0.17 14.34 -14.98
C ASP A 124 1.45 13.90 -15.71
N GLN A 125 2.56 14.60 -15.47
CA GLN A 125 3.85 14.34 -16.10
C GLN A 125 4.50 13.00 -15.72
N TYR A 126 4.03 12.32 -14.67
CA TYR A 126 4.59 11.06 -14.20
C TYR A 126 3.81 9.83 -14.68
N ALA A 127 2.64 10.03 -15.26
CA ALA A 127 1.84 8.92 -15.73
C ALA A 127 2.52 8.15 -16.88
N ASP A 128 2.45 6.83 -16.82
CA ASP A 128 3.14 5.93 -17.72
C ASP A 128 2.19 4.82 -18.18
N GLU A 129 1.76 4.88 -19.43
CA GLU A 129 0.88 3.86 -20.03
C GLU A 129 1.58 2.51 -20.23
N THR A 130 2.91 2.49 -20.23
CA THR A 130 3.71 1.28 -20.42
C THR A 130 4.06 0.59 -19.10
N PHE A 131 3.67 1.17 -17.96
CA PHE A 131 4.00 0.70 -16.63
C PHE A 131 3.72 -0.79 -16.45
N LYS A 132 4.76 -1.52 -16.03
CA LYS A 132 4.68 -2.92 -15.61
C LYS A 132 5.06 -2.99 -14.15
N LEU A 133 4.13 -3.49 -13.35
CA LEU A 133 4.42 -3.80 -11.95
C LEU A 133 5.43 -4.96 -11.91
N GLN A 134 6.51 -4.76 -11.17
CA GLN A 134 7.54 -5.77 -10.92
C GLN A 134 7.56 -6.05 -9.42
N VAL A 135 7.85 -7.29 -9.05
CA VAL A 135 8.01 -7.67 -7.65
C VAL A 135 9.34 -7.15 -7.09
N ALA A 136 9.35 -6.75 -5.82
CA ALA A 136 10.54 -6.34 -5.07
C ALA A 136 11.20 -7.52 -4.36
N LEU A 137 10.45 -8.60 -4.05
CA LEU A 137 11.02 -9.78 -3.40
C LEU A 137 11.79 -10.64 -4.41
N THR A 138 13.12 -10.48 -4.42
CA THR A 138 14.04 -11.38 -5.12
C THR A 138 14.47 -12.55 -4.21
N GLU A 139 15.04 -13.61 -4.79
CA GLU A 139 15.61 -14.71 -4.00
C GLU A 139 16.72 -14.23 -3.04
N GLU A 140 17.51 -13.25 -3.47
CA GLU A 140 18.56 -12.64 -2.64
C GLU A 140 17.94 -11.86 -1.47
N LYS A 141 16.91 -11.05 -1.73
CA LYS A 141 16.19 -10.33 -0.69
C LYS A 141 15.56 -11.29 0.31
N LEU A 142 14.92 -12.37 -0.17
CA LEU A 142 14.30 -13.39 0.68
C LEU A 142 15.29 -13.99 1.68
N LYS A 143 16.53 -14.28 1.24
CA LYS A 143 17.60 -14.81 2.13
C LYS A 143 18.02 -13.85 3.23
N THR A 144 17.75 -12.55 3.10
CA THR A 144 18.06 -11.53 4.12
C THR A 144 16.94 -11.35 5.15
N LEU A 145 15.73 -11.84 4.85
CA LEU A 145 14.58 -11.69 5.75
C LEU A 145 14.68 -12.66 6.92
N LYS A 146 14.14 -12.22 8.06
CA LYS A 146 14.01 -13.03 9.27
C LYS A 146 12.54 -13.21 9.61
N GLU A 147 12.21 -14.34 10.20
CA GLU A 147 10.90 -14.51 10.83
C GLU A 147 10.73 -13.49 11.95
N THR A 148 9.67 -12.69 11.87
CA THR A 148 9.39 -11.59 12.81
C THR A 148 7.90 -11.41 12.94
N VAL A 149 7.39 -11.40 14.17
CA VAL A 149 5.98 -11.05 14.44
C VAL A 149 5.83 -9.54 14.28
N PRO A 150 4.86 -9.07 13.48
CA PRO A 150 4.71 -7.65 13.21
C PRO A 150 4.24 -6.86 14.45
N PRO A 151 4.61 -5.57 14.58
CA PRO A 151 4.21 -4.71 15.70
C PRO A 151 2.70 -4.66 15.99
N CYS A 152 1.85 -4.86 14.97
CA CYS A 152 0.40 -4.85 15.14
C CYS A 152 -0.17 -6.05 15.91
N GLU A 153 0.58 -7.15 16.04
CA GLU A 153 0.14 -8.37 16.73
C GLU A 153 0.77 -8.58 18.11
N ILE A 154 1.69 -7.70 18.51
CA ILE A 154 2.24 -7.74 19.86
C ILE A 154 1.14 -7.24 20.80
N LYS A 155 0.39 -8.19 21.39
CA LYS A 155 -0.47 -7.89 22.53
C LYS A 155 0.46 -7.65 23.72
N ASP A 156 0.35 -6.46 24.32
CA ASP A 156 0.92 -6.17 25.65
C ASP A 156 0.53 -7.23 26.70
#